data_AF-A0A2G6EVR1-F1
#
_entry.id   AF-A0A2G6EVR1-F1
#
_cell.length_a   1.000
_cell.length_b   1.000
_cell.length_c   1.000
_cell.angle_alpha   90.00
_cell.angle_beta   90.00
_cell.angle_gamma   90.00
#
_symmetry.space_group_name_H-M   'P 1'
#
loop_
_entity.id
_entity.type
_entity.pdbx_description
1 polymer ?
#
loop_
_entity_poly.entity_id
_entity_poly.type
_entity_poly.pdbx_seq_one_letter_code
_entity_poly.pdbx_strand_id
1 'polypeptide(L)'
;MGQQFAATISTVTNFGLFATLDGQFVDGLIHISTLDGDYFNFDEQRRILAGERSRKVYKAGDKVDIIVSNVSLDERRIDFILTKEHLPFAKKKGK
;
A
#
# COMPACT_ATOMS: atom_id res chain seq x y z
N MET A 1 10.63 -15.83 -9.47
CA MET A 1 9.44 -15.24 -8.84
C MET A 1 9.86 -14.70 -7.49
N GLY A 2 9.55 -13.43 -7.19
CA GLY A 2 9.89 -12.80 -5.92
C GLY A 2 9.00 -13.29 -4.78
N GLN A 3 9.49 -13.23 -3.55
CA GLN A 3 8.72 -13.63 -2.37
C GLN A 3 7.64 -12.58 -2.07
N GLN A 4 6.42 -13.05 -1.81
CA GLN A 4 5.29 -12.20 -1.40
C GLN A 4 5.26 -12.06 0.11
N PHE A 5 4.92 -10.87 0.57
CA PHE A 5 4.82 -10.55 1.99
C PHE A 5 3.50 -9.82 2.26
N ALA A 6 2.86 -10.16 3.37
CA ALA A 6 1.76 -9.38 3.89
C ALA A 6 2.29 -8.10 4.53
N ALA A 7 1.64 -6.98 4.23
CA ALA A 7 1.95 -5.68 4.80
C ALA A 7 0.67 -4.92 5.16
N THR A 8 0.79 -4.00 6.10
CA THR A 8 -0.28 -3.09 6.49
C THR A 8 0.07 -1.68 6.02
N ILE A 9 -0.85 -1.01 5.31
CA ILE A 9 -0.65 0.38 4.89
C ILE A 9 -0.61 1.26 6.13
N SER A 10 0.52 1.92 6.38
CA SER A 10 0.71 2.80 7.52
C SER A 10 0.29 4.24 7.19
N THR A 11 0.62 4.72 5.99
CA THR A 11 0.34 6.08 5.55
C THR A 11 -0.04 6.12 4.07
N VAL A 12 -0.99 6.98 3.73
CA VAL A 12 -1.38 7.28 2.36
C VAL A 12 -0.96 8.70 2.01
N THR A 13 -0.35 8.86 0.85
CA THR A 13 0.11 10.16 0.31
C THR A 13 -0.37 10.31 -1.12
N ASN A 14 -0.20 11.51 -1.69
CA ASN A 14 -0.55 11.77 -3.10
C ASN A 14 0.36 11.04 -4.11
N PHE A 15 1.58 10.65 -3.73
CA PHE A 15 2.53 9.98 -4.60
C PHE A 15 2.62 8.45 -4.35
N GLY A 16 1.96 7.93 -3.33
CA GLY A 16 2.00 6.51 -3.02
C GLY A 16 1.55 6.13 -1.62
N LEU A 17 1.88 4.91 -1.24
CA LEU A 17 1.50 4.26 0.02
C LEU A 17 2.75 3.82 0.76
N PHE A 18 2.85 4.15 2.04
CA PHE A 18 3.81 3.49 2.92
C PHE A 18 3.15 2.28 3.54
N ALA A 19 3.85 1.14 3.51
CA ALA A 19 3.39 -0.10 4.09
C ALA A 19 4.47 -0.70 5.00
N THR A 20 4.05 -1.28 6.11
CA THR A 20 4.90 -1.97 7.08
C THR A 20 4.68 -3.47 6.92
N LEU A 21 5.76 -4.25 6.78
CA LEU A 21 5.64 -5.72 6.71
C LEU A 21 5.07 -6.28 8.01
N ASP A 22 4.12 -7.20 7.91
CA ASP A 22 3.56 -7.85 9.07
C ASP A 22 4.62 -8.75 9.75
N GLY A 23 4.83 -8.57 11.06
CA GLY A 23 5.80 -9.34 11.85
C GLY A 23 7.25 -8.89 11.72
N GLN A 24 7.53 -7.83 10.95
CA GLN A 24 8.84 -7.20 10.84
C GLN A 24 8.71 -5.68 11.03
N PHE A 25 9.73 -5.02 11.56
CA PHE A 25 9.74 -3.54 11.70
C PHE A 25 10.28 -2.86 10.44
N VAL A 26 9.86 -3.35 9.27
CA VAL A 26 10.38 -2.94 7.97
C VAL A 26 9.30 -2.18 7.22
N ASP A 27 9.60 -0.92 6.90
CA ASP A 27 8.74 -0.05 6.11
C ASP A 27 9.26 0.08 4.68
N GLY A 28 8.34 0.23 3.74
CA GLY A 28 8.67 0.52 2.35
C GLY A 28 7.56 1.26 1.63
N LEU A 29 7.91 1.75 0.44
CA LEU A 29 7.06 2.60 -0.38
C LEU A 29 6.49 1.82 -1.56
N ILE A 30 5.17 1.92 -1.75
CA ILE A 30 4.49 1.52 -2.97
C ILE A 30 4.18 2.79 -3.76
N HIS A 31 4.88 3.00 -4.86
CA HIS A 31 4.68 4.18 -5.69
C HIS A 31 3.33 4.12 -6.42
N ILE A 32 2.62 5.25 -6.52
CA ILE A 32 1.27 5.32 -7.12
C ILE A 32 1.23 4.79 -8.56
N SER A 33 2.31 4.97 -9.32
CA SER A 33 2.41 4.47 -10.70
C SER A 33 2.44 2.94 -10.83
N THR A 34 2.68 2.24 -9.73
CA THR A 34 2.69 0.76 -9.69
C THR A 34 1.33 0.18 -9.34
N LEU A 35 0.36 1.02 -8.97
CA LEU A 35 -0.99 0.60 -8.58
C LEU A 35 -1.84 0.29 -9.81
N ASP A 36 -1.99 -1.01 -10.13
CA ASP A 36 -3.01 -1.64 -10.98
C ASP A 36 -3.43 -0.92 -12.29
N GLY A 37 -2.59 -0.04 -12.84
CA GLY A 37 -2.85 0.70 -14.08
C GLY A 37 -4.08 1.61 -14.04
N ASP A 38 -4.53 2.02 -12.85
CA ASP A 38 -5.64 2.95 -12.67
C ASP A 38 -5.12 4.35 -12.30
N TYR A 39 -5.92 5.38 -12.58
CA TYR A 39 -5.66 6.73 -12.10
C TYR A 39 -6.19 6.83 -10.68
N PHE A 40 -5.28 7.02 -9.72
CA PHE A 40 -5.62 7.21 -8.32
C PHE A 40 -5.59 8.68 -7.96
N ASN A 41 -6.69 9.16 -7.37
CA ASN A 41 -6.78 10.50 -6.81
C ASN A 41 -6.66 10.47 -5.29
N PHE A 42 -5.89 11.40 -4.73
CA PHE A 42 -5.74 11.54 -3.29
C PHE A 42 -6.84 12.44 -2.73
N ASP A 43 -7.68 11.88 -1.86
CA ASP A 43 -8.64 12.65 -1.08
C ASP A 43 -8.00 13.00 0.26
N GLU A 44 -7.59 14.26 0.39
CA GLU A 44 -6.90 14.78 1.58
C GLU A 44 -7.77 14.75 2.84
N GLN A 45 -9.08 15.02 2.71
CA GLN A 45 -9.99 15.05 3.84
C GLN A 45 -10.16 13.64 4.44
N ARG A 46 -10.23 12.63 3.58
CA ARG A 46 -10.41 11.23 3.99
C ARG A 46 -9.08 10.51 4.18
N ARG A 47 -7.96 11.09 3.73
CA ARG A 47 -6.62 10.50 3.64
C ARG A 47 -6.64 9.13 2.96
N ILE A 48 -7.20 9.08 1.75
CA ILE A 48 -7.31 7.87 0.94
C ILE A 48 -6.82 8.10 -0.49
N LEU A 49 -6.33 7.05 -1.15
CA LEU A 49 -6.16 7.01 -2.60
C LEU A 49 -7.32 6.23 -3.20
N ALA A 50 -8.12 6.88 -4.04
CA ALA A 50 -9.27 6.30 -4.69
C ALA A 50 -9.02 6.18 -6.20
N GLY A 51 -9.15 4.96 -6.72
CA GLY A 51 -9.03 4.67 -8.15
C GLY A 51 -10.28 5.11 -8.89
N GLU A 52 -10.12 5.85 -9.98
CA GLU A 52 -11.23 6.38 -10.76
C GLU A 52 -12.03 5.27 -11.46
N ARG A 53 -11.33 4.30 -12.08
CA ARG A 53 -11.98 3.25 -12.88
C ARG A 53 -12.25 1.99 -12.08
N SER A 54 -11.28 1.58 -11.26
CA SER A 54 -11.37 0.36 -10.45
C SER A 54 -12.27 0.54 -9.22
N ARG A 55 -12.50 1.79 -8.79
CA ARG A 55 -13.12 2.16 -7.51
C ARG A 55 -12.43 1.52 -6.30
N LYS A 56 -11.18 1.06 -6.44
CA LYS A 56 -10.34 0.63 -5.32
C LYS A 56 -10.04 1.82 -4.44
N VAL A 57 -10.00 1.58 -3.13
CA VAL A 57 -9.69 2.62 -2.15
C VAL A 57 -8.62 2.08 -1.22
N TYR A 58 -7.49 2.76 -1.18
CA TYR A 58 -6.42 2.48 -0.22
C TYR A 58 -6.47 3.49 0.91
N LYS A 59 -6.46 3.00 2.15
CA LYS A 59 -6.39 3.82 3.37
C LYS A 59 -5.40 3.21 4.36
N ALA A 60 -4.99 4.01 5.34
CA ALA A 60 -4.21 3.50 6.45
C ALA A 60 -4.98 2.39 7.21
N GLY A 61 -4.27 1.32 7.56
CA GLY A 61 -4.78 0.12 8.21
C GLY A 61 -5.25 -0.99 7.26
N ASP A 62 -5.34 -0.75 5.95
CA ASP A 62 -5.66 -1.80 4.98
C ASP A 62 -4.51 -2.82 4.87
N LYS A 63 -4.88 -4.09 4.67
CA LYS A 63 -3.92 -5.17 4.42
C LYS A 63 -3.72 -5.36 2.93
N VAL A 64 -2.46 -5.50 2.56
CA VAL A 64 -2.03 -5.67 1.17
C VAL A 64 -0.93 -6.70 1.10
N ASP A 65 -0.87 -7.42 -0.01
CA ASP A 65 0.24 -8.31 -0.31
C ASP A 65 1.20 -7.61 -1.28
N ILE A 66 2.48 -7.63 -0.96
CA ILE A 66 3.53 -6.93 -1.71
C ILE A 66 4.65 -7.87 -2.12
N ILE A 67 5.44 -7.44 -3.09
CA ILE A 67 6.78 -7.98 -3.35
C ILE A 67 7.82 -6.89 -3.11
N VAL A 68 8.99 -7.29 -2.62
CA VAL A 68 10.15 -6.40 -2.54
C VAL A 68 10.75 -6.26 -3.93
N SER A 69 10.76 -5.03 -4.46
CA SER A 69 11.26 -4.75 -5.81
C SER A 69 12.69 -4.21 -5.81
N ASN A 70 13.05 -3.43 -4.78
CA ASN A 70 14.37 -2.84 -4.63
C ASN A 70 14.67 -2.56 -3.15
N VAL A 71 15.94 -2.68 -2.77
CA VAL A 71 16.45 -2.33 -1.44
C VAL A 71 17.65 -1.41 -1.64
N SER A 72 17.52 -0.15 -1.24
CA SER A 72 18.62 0.82 -1.25
C SER A 72 19.14 1.00 0.17
N LEU A 73 20.35 0.50 0.43
CA LEU A 73 21.01 0.67 1.72
C LEU A 73 21.50 2.11 1.92
N ASP A 74 21.92 2.77 0.84
CA ASP A 74 22.37 4.17 0.84
C ASP A 74 21.22 5.11 1.23
N GLU A 75 20.05 4.92 0.63
CA GLU A 75 18.87 5.73 0.95
C GLU A 75 18.09 5.23 2.18
N ARG A 76 18.45 4.05 2.69
CA ARG A 76 17.70 3.32 3.73
C ARG A 76 16.23 3.17 3.37
N ARG A 77 15.97 2.82 2.11
CA ARG A 77 14.63 2.71 1.53
C ARG A 77 14.42 1.35 0.89
N ILE A 78 13.16 0.92 0.92
CA ILE A 78 12.72 -0.30 0.27
C ILE A 78 11.51 0.04 -0.58
N ASP A 79 11.56 -0.35 -1.85
CA ASP A 79 10.47 -0.15 -2.79
C ASP A 79 9.67 -1.44 -2.91
N PHE A 80 8.36 -1.32 -2.76
CA PHE A 80 7.40 -2.40 -2.87
C PHE A 80 6.56 -2.25 -4.13
N ILE A 81 6.13 -3.40 -4.65
CA ILE A 81 5.10 -3.45 -5.68
C ILE A 81 3.89 -4.17 -5.09
N LEU A 82 2.72 -3.56 -5.22
CA LEU A 82 1.46 -4.17 -4.82
C LEU A 82 1.20 -5.41 -5.68
N THR A 83 0.80 -6.49 -5.03
CA THR A 83 0.24 -7.65 -5.74
C THR A 83 -1.29 -7.51 -5.79
N LYS A 84 -1.96 -8.31 -6.63
CA LYS A 84 -3.39 -8.14 -6.93
C LYS A 84 -4.32 -8.24 -5.71
N GLU A 85 -3.84 -8.75 -4.58
CA GLU A 85 -4.62 -8.93 -3.36
C GLU A 85 -4.60 -7.65 -2.51
N HIS A 86 -5.73 -6.96 -2.51
CA HIS A 86 -6.05 -5.87 -1.59
C HIS A 86 -7.29 -6.25 -0.80
N LEU A 87 -7.15 -6.33 0.52
CA LEU A 87 -8.26 -6.58 1.43
C LEU A 87 -8.57 -5.30 2.20
N PRO A 88 -9.72 -4.65 1.93
CA PRO A 88 -10.11 -3.46 2.66
C PRO A 88 -10.27 -3.81 4.14
N PHE A 89 -9.74 -2.97 5.03
CA PHE A 89 -9.85 -3.20 6.46
C PHE A 89 -11.33 -3.25 6.86
N ALA A 90 -11.81 -4.44 7.20
CA ALA A 90 -13.15 -4.66 7.70
C ALA A 90 -13.25 -4.00 9.08
N LYS A 91 -14.08 -2.96 9.20
CA LYS A 91 -14.51 -2.49 10.53
C LYS A 91 -15.14 -3.68 11.24
N LYS A 92 -14.50 -4.20 12.30
CA LYS A 92 -15.19 -5.07 13.25
C LYS A 92 -16.46 -4.33 13.67
N LYS A 93 -17.63 -4.87 13.32
CA LYS A 93 -18.90 -4.42 13.91
C LYS A 93 -18.73 -4.60 15.41
N GLY A 94 -18.62 -3.48 16.13
CA GLY A 94 -18.72 -3.48 17.59
C GLY A 94 -20.05 -4.12 17.95
N LYS A 95 -19.99 -5.09 18.87
CA LYS A 95 -21.15 -5.58 19.60
C LYS A 95 -21.39 -4.63 20.77
#